data_AF-A0A1W2H0K4-F1
#
_entry.id   AF-A0A1W2H0K4-F1
#
_cell.length_a   1.000
_cell.length_b   1.000
_cell.length_c   1.000
_cell.angle_alpha   90.00
_cell.angle_beta   90.00
_cell.angle_gamma   90.00
#
_symmetry.space_group_name_H-M   'P 1'
#
loop_
_entity.id
_entity.type
_entity.pdbx_description
1 polymer ?
#
loop_
_entity_poly.entity_id
_entity_poly.type
_entity_poly.pdbx_seq_one_letter_code
_entity_poly.pdbx_strand_id
1 'polypeptide(L)'
;MYKAFFPPSLSPNWNISDDDPDNKYIELLGFDGEYLIAISYEPDENETKPYFLNFQQMKGAFLRYDYTTFEIDCWYPDPEAATLAAFALMQKVNLHYPKFLPISHQMYIGLGPVSQLEQIQRYFGGELKVSSVSAKDLVFKKVIYMPGEDDFIATAGKIIKDYVTHFKIAEADFIGGYLCNENSQKLGKLDYQGNILNESIEHQI
;
A
#
# COMPACT_ATOMS: atom_id res chain seq x y z
N MET A 1 19.48 -19.13 15.39
CA MET A 1 20.26 -19.63 14.23
C MET A 1 20.53 -18.51 13.23
N TYR A 2 19.48 -17.85 12.71
CA TYR A 2 19.61 -16.78 11.72
C TYR A 2 20.32 -15.52 12.21
N LYS A 3 20.09 -15.12 13.48
CA LYS A 3 20.73 -13.94 14.11
C LYS A 3 22.26 -13.88 13.98
N ALA A 4 22.94 -15.03 13.91
CA ALA A 4 24.39 -15.08 13.76
C ALA A 4 24.88 -14.55 12.40
N PHE A 5 24.01 -14.51 11.40
CA PHE A 5 24.32 -14.10 10.03
C PHE A 5 23.81 -12.68 9.71
N PHE A 6 23.00 -12.09 10.58
CA PHE A 6 22.62 -10.68 10.46
C PHE A 6 23.76 -9.76 10.92
N PRO A 7 23.86 -8.54 10.36
CA PRO A 7 24.75 -7.53 10.91
C PRO A 7 24.40 -7.21 12.37
N PRO A 8 25.35 -6.68 13.16
CA PRO A 8 25.16 -6.39 14.59
C PRO A 8 23.97 -5.46 14.89
N SER A 9 23.57 -4.65 13.92
CA SER A 9 22.37 -3.84 13.96
C SER A 9 21.67 -3.89 12.61
N LEU A 10 20.35 -4.06 12.62
CA LEU A 10 19.52 -3.87 11.43
C LEU A 10 19.39 -2.38 11.11
N SER A 11 18.92 -2.07 9.89
CA SER A 11 18.54 -0.70 9.54
C SER A 11 17.45 -0.20 10.50
N PRO A 12 17.39 1.12 10.81
CA PRO A 12 16.47 1.66 11.82
C PRO A 12 14.99 1.36 11.56
N ASN A 13 14.63 1.20 10.30
CA ASN A 13 13.25 0.92 9.88
C ASN A 13 12.88 -0.57 10.00
N TRP A 14 13.73 -1.41 10.57
CA TRP A 14 13.50 -2.84 10.63
C TRP A 14 13.77 -3.40 12.02
N ASN A 15 12.95 -4.36 12.42
CA ASN A 15 13.13 -5.12 13.64
C ASN A 15 12.85 -6.60 13.41
N ILE A 16 13.45 -7.44 14.24
CA ILE A 16 13.05 -8.85 14.36
C ILE A 16 11.77 -8.85 15.19
N SER A 17 10.67 -9.31 14.60
CA SER A 17 9.37 -9.42 15.28
C SER A 17 9.20 -10.78 15.96
N ASP A 18 9.75 -11.82 15.34
CA ASP A 18 9.76 -13.18 15.87
C ASP A 18 11.08 -13.89 15.53
N ASP A 19 11.54 -14.75 16.43
CA ASP A 19 12.73 -15.59 16.27
C ASP A 19 12.49 -16.90 17.01
N ASP A 20 12.07 -17.90 16.25
CA ASP A 20 11.77 -19.24 16.75
C ASP A 20 12.82 -20.22 16.21
N PRO A 21 13.94 -20.40 16.95
CA PRO A 21 15.00 -21.30 16.52
C PRO A 21 14.59 -22.77 16.52
N ASP A 22 13.59 -23.15 17.34
CA ASP A 22 13.12 -24.54 17.45
C ASP A 22 12.37 -24.95 16.18
N ASN A 23 11.57 -24.03 15.65
CA ASN A 23 10.88 -24.19 14.36
C ASN A 23 11.71 -23.70 13.16
N LYS A 24 12.98 -23.34 13.38
CA LYS A 24 13.88 -22.76 12.35
C LYS A 24 13.18 -21.65 11.57
N TYR A 25 12.57 -20.72 12.29
CA TYR A 25 11.83 -19.60 11.75
C TYR A 25 12.39 -18.26 12.26
N ILE A 26 12.33 -17.23 11.43
CA ILE A 26 12.55 -15.85 11.84
C ILE A 26 11.64 -14.92 11.04
N GLU A 27 11.13 -13.88 11.69
CA GLU A 27 10.28 -12.85 11.10
C GLU A 27 10.91 -11.46 11.31
N LEU A 28 10.88 -10.68 10.26
CA LEU A 28 11.36 -9.31 10.21
C LEU A 28 10.20 -8.41 9.80
N LEU A 29 9.95 -7.39 10.61
CA LEU A 29 9.03 -6.31 10.28
C LEU A 29 9.81 -5.06 9.89
N GLY A 30 9.39 -4.45 8.79
CA GLY A 30 9.93 -3.21 8.26
C GLY A 30 8.87 -2.12 8.26
N PHE A 31 9.30 -0.87 8.46
CA PHE A 31 8.49 0.35 8.44
C PHE A 31 7.22 0.21 9.29
N ASP A 32 7.40 0.02 10.59
CA ASP A 32 6.30 -0.11 11.56
C ASP A 32 5.29 -1.24 11.26
N GLY A 33 5.78 -2.34 10.65
CA GLY A 33 4.98 -3.52 10.32
C GLY A 33 4.35 -3.50 8.94
N GLU A 34 4.65 -2.48 8.12
CA GLU A 34 4.23 -2.38 6.73
C GLU A 34 4.82 -3.49 5.84
N TYR A 35 6.04 -3.94 6.14
CA TYR A 35 6.73 -4.97 5.38
C TYR A 35 7.02 -6.16 6.27
N LEU A 36 6.78 -7.35 5.74
CA LEU A 36 7.12 -8.60 6.40
C LEU A 36 8.04 -9.42 5.50
N ILE A 37 9.18 -9.80 6.07
CA ILE A 37 10.09 -10.79 5.49
C ILE A 37 10.25 -11.88 6.55
N ALA A 38 10.01 -13.13 6.17
CA ALA A 38 10.22 -14.28 7.03
C ALA A 38 11.11 -15.31 6.34
N ILE A 39 11.87 -16.06 7.13
CA ILE A 39 12.57 -17.26 6.67
C ILE A 39 11.97 -18.44 7.41
N SER A 40 11.47 -19.43 6.68
CA SER A 40 11.01 -20.71 7.22
C SER A 40 11.82 -21.88 6.66
N TYR A 41 11.83 -23.00 7.40
CA TYR A 41 12.47 -24.24 6.97
C TYR A 41 11.40 -25.22 6.48
N GLU A 42 11.33 -25.43 5.18
CA GLU A 42 10.30 -26.18 4.46
C GLU A 42 10.93 -27.33 3.64
N PRO A 43 11.54 -28.34 4.28
CA PRO A 43 12.24 -29.41 3.57
C PRO A 43 11.31 -30.29 2.73
N ASP A 44 10.03 -30.39 3.11
CA ASP A 44 9.03 -31.17 2.38
C ASP A 44 8.63 -30.50 1.05
N GLU A 45 8.81 -29.19 0.95
CA GLU A 45 8.52 -28.40 -0.26
C GLU A 45 9.75 -28.35 -1.19
N ASN A 46 10.97 -28.26 -0.63
CA ASN A 46 12.21 -28.24 -1.42
C ASN A 46 13.40 -28.86 -0.67
N GLU A 47 13.64 -30.15 -0.88
CA GLU A 47 14.70 -30.90 -0.21
C GLU A 47 16.11 -30.32 -0.41
N THR A 48 16.40 -29.81 -1.62
CA THR A 48 17.74 -29.29 -1.97
C THR A 48 17.99 -27.87 -1.51
N LYS A 49 16.92 -27.10 -1.31
CA LYS A 49 16.94 -25.70 -0.89
C LYS A 49 15.82 -25.46 0.12
N PRO A 50 15.93 -26.00 1.34
CA PRO A 50 14.80 -26.08 2.26
C PRO A 50 14.49 -24.76 2.98
N TYR A 51 15.30 -23.71 2.82
CA TYR A 51 15.05 -22.42 3.47
C TYR A 51 14.25 -21.51 2.53
N PHE A 52 13.01 -21.23 2.91
CA PHE A 52 12.09 -20.40 2.15
C PHE A 52 12.10 -18.96 2.67
N LEU A 53 12.44 -18.02 1.81
CA LEU A 53 12.34 -16.58 2.07
C LEU A 53 10.94 -16.11 1.65
N ASN A 54 10.05 -15.95 2.63
CA ASN A 54 8.70 -15.48 2.43
C ASN A 54 8.61 -13.96 2.60
N PHE A 55 8.19 -13.28 1.53
CA PHE A 55 7.87 -11.85 1.53
C PHE A 55 6.57 -11.57 0.75
N GLN A 56 5.70 -12.60 0.63
CA GLN A 56 4.52 -12.53 -0.23
C GLN A 56 3.39 -11.65 0.33
N GLN A 57 3.36 -11.40 1.64
CA GLN A 57 2.37 -10.50 2.23
C GLN A 57 2.49 -9.04 1.73
N MET A 58 3.67 -8.65 1.21
CA MET A 58 3.89 -7.35 0.54
C MET A 58 3.07 -7.18 -0.76
N LYS A 59 2.42 -8.23 -1.27
CA LYS A 59 1.68 -8.21 -2.54
C LYS A 59 0.24 -7.68 -2.42
N GLY A 60 -0.35 -7.78 -1.23
CA GLY A 60 -1.81 -7.97 -1.11
C GLY A 60 -2.70 -6.73 -1.24
N ALA A 61 -2.28 -5.54 -0.82
CA ALA A 61 -3.32 -4.57 -0.48
C ALA A 61 -3.83 -3.68 -1.62
N PHE A 62 -3.20 -3.60 -2.82
CA PHE A 62 -3.78 -3.08 -4.09
C PHE A 62 -2.87 -3.32 -5.35
N LEU A 63 -2.04 -4.37 -5.41
CA LEU A 63 -0.93 -4.57 -6.40
C LEU A 63 0.28 -3.64 -6.20
N ARG A 64 0.84 -3.55 -4.99
CA ARG A 64 1.64 -2.37 -4.61
C ARG A 64 3.08 -2.29 -5.10
N TYR A 65 3.78 -3.38 -5.45
CA TYR A 65 5.13 -3.30 -6.05
C TYR A 65 5.28 -4.37 -7.12
N ASP A 66 5.85 -4.02 -8.28
CA ASP A 66 6.36 -5.03 -9.20
C ASP A 66 7.63 -5.64 -8.59
N TYR A 67 7.46 -6.53 -7.61
CA TYR A 67 8.54 -7.22 -6.91
C TYR A 67 9.32 -8.16 -7.85
N THR A 68 8.83 -8.42 -9.07
CA THR A 68 9.64 -9.11 -10.09
C THR A 68 10.90 -8.30 -10.41
N THR A 69 10.88 -6.98 -10.18
CA THR A 69 12.05 -6.10 -10.31
C THR A 69 13.12 -6.31 -9.24
N PHE A 70 12.83 -6.99 -8.12
CA PHE A 70 13.86 -7.26 -7.13
C PHE A 70 14.73 -8.45 -7.50
N GLU A 71 14.31 -9.32 -8.42
CA GLU A 71 15.12 -10.45 -8.91
C GLU A 71 15.74 -11.28 -7.76
N ILE A 72 14.95 -11.53 -6.70
CA ILE A 72 15.38 -12.30 -5.52
C ILE A 72 14.76 -13.70 -5.55
N ASP A 73 15.60 -14.72 -5.42
CA ASP A 73 15.16 -16.11 -5.26
C ASP A 73 14.41 -16.30 -3.93
N CYS A 74 13.49 -17.25 -3.88
CA CYS A 74 12.76 -17.55 -2.63
C CYS A 74 13.32 -18.77 -1.89
N TRP A 75 14.20 -19.57 -2.51
CA TRP A 75 14.64 -20.85 -1.97
C TRP A 75 16.16 -20.91 -1.86
N TYR A 76 16.65 -21.30 -0.67
CA TYR A 76 18.07 -21.29 -0.34
C TYR A 76 18.52 -22.61 0.32
N PRO A 77 19.77 -23.05 0.07
CA PRO A 77 20.31 -24.31 0.60
C PRO A 77 20.58 -24.28 2.10
N ASP A 78 20.85 -23.12 2.66
CA ASP A 78 21.32 -22.97 4.04
C ASP A 78 20.81 -21.65 4.67
N PRO A 79 20.83 -21.53 6.01
CA PRO A 79 20.26 -20.37 6.69
C PRO A 79 21.11 -19.10 6.51
N GLU A 80 22.40 -19.22 6.22
CA GLU A 80 23.28 -18.08 5.94
C GLU A 80 22.87 -17.42 4.62
N ALA A 81 22.76 -18.20 3.55
CA ALA A 81 22.32 -17.74 2.25
C ALA A 81 20.92 -17.09 2.30
N ALA A 82 19.97 -17.71 3.00
CA ALA A 82 18.64 -17.14 3.21
C ALA A 82 18.69 -15.80 3.97
N THR A 83 19.52 -15.72 5.01
CA THR A 83 19.69 -14.49 5.81
C THR A 83 20.32 -13.35 5.00
N LEU A 84 21.37 -13.65 4.22
CA LEU A 84 22.01 -12.67 3.34
C LEU A 84 21.03 -12.15 2.27
N ALA A 85 20.19 -13.03 1.72
CA ALA A 85 19.15 -12.64 0.79
C ALA A 85 18.05 -11.78 1.44
N ALA A 86 17.59 -12.12 2.64
CA ALA A 86 16.66 -11.30 3.41
C ALA A 86 17.24 -9.90 3.64
N PHE A 87 18.51 -9.81 4.03
CA PHE A 87 19.19 -8.52 4.23
C PHE A 87 19.30 -7.71 2.93
N ALA A 88 19.64 -8.36 1.82
CA ALA A 88 19.66 -7.71 0.51
C ALA A 88 18.27 -7.18 0.11
N LEU A 89 17.21 -7.95 0.39
CA LEU A 89 15.83 -7.53 0.17
C LEU A 89 15.49 -6.30 1.02
N MET A 90 15.83 -6.29 2.31
CA MET A 90 15.62 -5.12 3.20
C MET A 90 16.31 -3.87 2.66
N GLN A 91 17.53 -3.99 2.13
CA GLN A 91 18.25 -2.86 1.53
C GLN A 91 17.55 -2.34 0.28
N LYS A 92 17.05 -3.23 -0.60
CA LYS A 92 16.26 -2.83 -1.77
C LYS A 92 14.97 -2.14 -1.34
N VAL A 93 14.25 -2.68 -0.37
CA VAL A 93 13.04 -2.04 0.17
C VAL A 93 13.38 -0.64 0.71
N ASN A 94 14.42 -0.49 1.53
CA ASN A 94 14.83 0.83 2.04
C ASN A 94 15.16 1.83 0.92
N LEU A 95 15.87 1.40 -0.12
CA LEU A 95 16.24 2.24 -1.26
C LEU A 95 15.02 2.69 -2.07
N HIS A 96 14.07 1.77 -2.28
CA HIS A 96 12.93 2.00 -3.15
C HIS A 96 11.69 2.52 -2.40
N TYR A 97 11.67 2.49 -1.06
CA TYR A 97 10.57 2.93 -0.21
C TYR A 97 10.02 4.32 -0.57
N PRO A 98 10.82 5.35 -0.91
CA PRO A 98 10.25 6.64 -1.32
C PRO A 98 9.43 6.60 -2.61
N LYS A 99 9.67 5.60 -3.48
CA LYS A 99 8.97 5.39 -4.76
C LYS A 99 7.77 4.47 -4.61
N PHE A 100 7.61 3.89 -3.43
CA PHE A 100 6.56 2.95 -3.15
C PHE A 100 5.24 3.68 -2.93
N LEU A 101 4.16 3.15 -3.52
CA LEU A 101 2.82 3.59 -3.20
C LEU A 101 2.58 3.43 -1.70
N PRO A 102 2.07 4.45 -0.99
CA PRO A 102 1.80 4.35 0.44
C PRO A 102 0.90 3.16 0.75
N ILE A 103 1.21 2.45 1.84
CA ILE A 103 0.28 1.48 2.40
C ILE A 103 -0.96 2.23 2.90
N SER A 104 -2.10 1.63 2.68
CA SER A 104 -3.38 2.17 3.07
C SER A 104 -4.30 1.03 3.40
N HIS A 105 -4.89 1.11 4.59
CA HIS A 105 -6.00 0.28 5.00
C HIS A 105 -7.34 0.87 4.55
N GLN A 106 -7.36 2.16 4.20
CA GLN A 106 -8.59 2.90 3.90
C GLN A 106 -8.40 3.87 2.74
N MET A 107 -9.24 3.72 1.72
CA MET A 107 -9.25 4.63 0.58
C MET A 107 -10.29 5.73 0.78
N TYR A 108 -9.95 6.94 0.37
CA TYR A 108 -10.85 8.08 0.33
C TYR A 108 -10.83 8.71 -1.05
N ILE A 109 -11.97 9.23 -1.51
CA ILE A 109 -12.12 9.91 -2.78
C ILE A 109 -12.53 11.36 -2.59
N GLY A 110 -11.76 12.28 -3.18
CA GLY A 110 -12.03 13.71 -3.19
C GLY A 110 -13.19 14.04 -4.10
N LEU A 111 -14.13 14.85 -3.61
CA LEU A 111 -15.36 15.20 -4.33
C LEU A 111 -15.34 16.67 -4.78
N GLY A 112 -15.44 17.57 -3.81
CA GLY A 112 -15.64 19.00 -4.05
C GLY A 112 -14.83 19.87 -3.09
N PRO A 113 -14.87 21.20 -3.28
CA PRO A 113 -14.20 22.14 -2.39
C PRO A 113 -14.79 22.08 -0.97
N VAL A 114 -13.98 22.42 0.02
CA VAL A 114 -14.39 22.50 1.44
C VAL A 114 -15.63 23.38 1.67
N SER A 115 -15.85 24.39 0.82
CA SER A 115 -17.06 25.24 0.86
C SER A 115 -18.37 24.47 0.66
N GLN A 116 -18.31 23.25 0.12
CA GLN A 116 -19.45 22.35 -0.07
C GLN A 116 -19.57 21.27 1.02
N LEU A 117 -18.73 21.30 2.07
CA LEU A 117 -18.68 20.27 3.11
C LEU A 117 -20.06 19.95 3.71
N GLU A 118 -20.83 20.96 4.10
CA GLU A 118 -22.16 20.72 4.67
C GLU A 118 -23.12 20.03 3.69
N GLN A 119 -23.07 20.40 2.41
CA GLN A 119 -23.94 19.81 1.38
C GLN A 119 -23.55 18.36 1.10
N ILE A 120 -22.24 18.10 0.98
CA ILE A 120 -21.68 16.77 0.79
C ILE A 120 -22.01 15.87 1.99
N GLN A 121 -21.83 16.37 3.22
CA GLN A 121 -22.17 15.63 4.45
C GLN A 121 -23.65 15.27 4.52
N ARG A 122 -24.55 16.20 4.16
CA ARG A 122 -25.99 15.94 4.15
C ARG A 122 -26.40 14.90 3.13
N TYR A 123 -25.79 14.90 1.95
CA TYR A 123 -26.15 13.96 0.88
C TYR A 123 -25.51 12.58 1.09
N PHE A 124 -24.19 12.53 1.28
CA PHE A 124 -23.45 11.28 1.30
C PHE A 124 -23.36 10.62 2.67
N GLY A 125 -23.50 11.39 3.75
CA GLY A 125 -23.25 10.92 5.11
C GLY A 125 -21.90 10.24 5.30
N GLY A 126 -21.80 9.47 6.39
CA GLY A 126 -20.61 8.67 6.71
C GLY A 126 -19.40 9.52 7.08
N GLU A 127 -18.23 8.89 7.01
CA GLU A 127 -16.95 9.50 7.35
C GLU A 127 -16.42 10.36 6.20
N LEU A 128 -16.30 11.65 6.47
CA LEU A 128 -15.69 12.64 5.59
C LEU A 128 -14.44 13.22 6.25
N LYS A 129 -13.46 13.60 5.43
CA LYS A 129 -12.29 14.37 5.87
C LYS A 129 -12.04 15.54 4.93
N VAL A 130 -11.38 16.57 5.43
CA VAL A 130 -10.90 17.69 4.64
C VAL A 130 -9.39 17.57 4.54
N SER A 131 -8.86 17.68 3.32
CA SER A 131 -7.42 17.68 3.11
C SER A 131 -7.04 18.55 1.92
N SER A 132 -5.85 19.15 1.99
CA SER A 132 -5.29 19.95 0.93
C SER A 132 -4.57 19.05 -0.07
N VAL A 133 -5.02 19.03 -1.32
CA VAL A 133 -4.35 18.33 -2.42
C VAL A 133 -4.14 19.29 -3.57
N SER A 134 -2.92 19.37 -4.10
CA SER A 134 -2.55 20.31 -5.17
C SER A 134 -2.96 21.76 -4.86
N ALA A 135 -2.72 22.20 -3.62
CA ALA A 135 -3.09 23.53 -3.10
C ALA A 135 -4.61 23.83 -3.11
N LYS A 136 -5.47 22.81 -3.14
CA LYS A 136 -6.93 22.95 -3.01
C LYS A 136 -7.44 22.13 -1.83
N ASP A 137 -8.24 22.75 -0.98
CA ASP A 137 -8.92 22.06 0.12
C ASP A 137 -10.17 21.36 -0.39
N LEU A 138 -10.12 20.04 -0.37
CA LEU A 138 -11.19 19.18 -0.86
C LEU A 138 -11.83 18.38 0.27
N VAL A 139 -13.10 18.05 0.08
CA VAL A 139 -13.85 17.12 0.92
C VAL A 139 -13.68 15.72 0.34
N PHE A 140 -13.15 14.83 1.17
CA PHE A 140 -12.90 13.44 0.83
C PHE A 140 -13.90 12.54 1.54
N LYS A 141 -14.51 11.63 0.79
CA LYS A 141 -15.40 10.59 1.33
C LYS A 141 -14.65 9.27 1.43
N LYS A 142 -14.79 8.58 2.56
CA LYS A 142 -14.29 7.22 2.71
C LYS A 142 -14.98 6.28 1.71
N VAL A 143 -14.18 5.54 0.97
CA VAL A 143 -14.64 4.50 0.06
C VAL A 143 -14.82 3.23 0.87
N ILE A 144 -16.00 2.62 0.79
CA ILE A 144 -16.34 1.40 1.54
C ILE A 144 -16.71 0.34 0.50
N TYR A 145 -16.21 -0.89 0.67
CA TYR A 145 -16.63 -2.01 -0.17
C TYR A 145 -18.15 -2.16 -0.13
N MET A 146 -18.78 -2.10 -1.29
CA MET A 146 -20.20 -2.44 -1.44
C MET A 146 -20.34 -3.93 -1.80
N PRO A 147 -21.35 -4.63 -1.27
CA PRO A 147 -21.63 -6.01 -1.66
C PRO A 147 -21.79 -6.12 -3.18
N GLY A 148 -20.96 -6.95 -3.83
CA GLY A 148 -20.98 -7.17 -5.28
C GLY A 148 -20.03 -6.28 -6.09
N GLU A 149 -19.23 -5.42 -5.46
CA GLU A 149 -18.11 -4.74 -6.13
C GLU A 149 -16.82 -5.53 -6.00
N ASP A 150 -16.08 -5.65 -7.11
CA ASP A 150 -14.83 -6.40 -7.16
C ASP A 150 -13.64 -5.63 -6.56
N ASP A 151 -13.71 -4.30 -6.49
CA ASP A 151 -12.67 -3.46 -5.88
C ASP A 151 -13.16 -2.09 -5.37
N PHE A 152 -12.28 -1.39 -4.64
CA PHE A 152 -12.52 -0.04 -4.14
C PHE A 152 -12.53 1.03 -5.25
N ILE A 153 -11.86 0.82 -6.39
CA ILE A 153 -11.82 1.80 -7.48
C ILE A 153 -13.18 1.91 -8.15
N ALA A 154 -13.86 0.78 -8.39
CA ALA A 154 -15.22 0.73 -8.90
C ALA A 154 -16.19 1.48 -7.96
N THR A 155 -16.05 1.26 -6.65
CA THR A 155 -16.84 1.98 -5.65
C THR A 155 -16.54 3.48 -5.68
N ALA A 156 -15.26 3.87 -5.72
CA ALA A 156 -14.86 5.28 -5.80
C ALA A 156 -15.41 5.97 -7.06
N GLY A 157 -15.38 5.28 -8.21
CA GLY A 157 -15.96 5.76 -9.46
C GLY A 157 -17.48 5.96 -9.37
N LYS A 158 -18.21 5.09 -8.67
CA LYS A 158 -19.66 5.27 -8.41
C LYS A 158 -19.93 6.50 -7.54
N ILE A 159 -19.12 6.72 -6.50
CA ILE A 159 -19.24 7.91 -5.65
C ILE A 159 -19.04 9.18 -6.47
N ILE A 160 -18.05 9.21 -7.37
CA ILE A 160 -17.84 10.35 -8.29
C ILE A 160 -19.07 10.57 -9.16
N LYS A 161 -19.56 9.53 -9.84
CA LYS A 161 -20.72 9.62 -10.73
C LYS A 161 -21.96 10.14 -10.00
N ASP A 162 -22.18 9.67 -8.78
CA ASP A 162 -23.29 10.10 -7.94
C ASP A 162 -23.13 11.58 -7.54
N TYR A 163 -21.94 11.97 -7.10
CA TYR A 163 -21.63 13.36 -6.75
C TYR A 163 -21.85 14.31 -7.93
N VAL A 164 -21.26 14.02 -9.09
CA VAL A 164 -21.35 14.92 -10.25
C VAL A 164 -22.78 15.02 -10.78
N THR A 165 -23.53 13.92 -10.76
CA THR A 165 -24.94 13.89 -11.20
C THR A 165 -25.83 14.65 -10.24
N HIS A 166 -25.68 14.41 -8.93
CA HIS A 166 -26.52 15.03 -7.90
C HIS A 166 -26.31 16.55 -7.84
N PHE A 167 -25.04 16.98 -7.80
CA PHE A 167 -24.67 18.39 -7.69
C PHE A 167 -24.59 19.10 -9.06
N LYS A 168 -24.92 18.40 -10.16
CA LYS A 168 -24.93 18.94 -11.54
C LYS A 168 -23.63 19.65 -11.91
N ILE A 169 -22.51 19.01 -11.57
CA ILE A 169 -21.17 19.56 -11.83
C ILE A 169 -20.81 19.28 -13.28
N ALA A 170 -20.38 20.30 -14.02
CA ALA A 170 -19.88 20.09 -15.36
C ALA A 170 -18.46 19.49 -15.31
N GLU A 171 -18.09 18.72 -16.34
CA GLU A 171 -16.76 18.11 -16.44
C GLU A 171 -15.62 19.13 -16.28
N ALA A 172 -15.75 20.31 -16.90
CA ALA A 172 -14.77 21.39 -16.81
C ALA A 172 -14.63 21.99 -15.40
N ASP A 173 -15.65 21.86 -14.56
CA ASP A 173 -15.70 22.40 -13.21
C ASP A 173 -15.34 21.36 -12.14
N PHE A 174 -15.15 20.10 -12.53
CA PHE A 174 -14.83 19.02 -11.61
C PHE A 174 -13.37 19.08 -11.16
N ILE A 175 -13.18 19.38 -9.87
CA ILE A 175 -11.86 19.46 -9.24
C ILE A 175 -11.57 18.28 -8.31
N GLY A 176 -12.47 17.30 -8.23
CA GLY A 176 -12.36 16.12 -7.39
C GLY A 176 -11.54 14.99 -8.03
N GLY A 177 -11.86 13.75 -7.67
CA GLY A 177 -11.28 12.55 -8.25
C GLY A 177 -9.98 12.09 -7.61
N TYR A 178 -9.36 12.89 -6.73
CA TYR A 178 -8.15 12.48 -6.01
C TYR A 178 -8.42 11.33 -5.05
N LEU A 179 -7.63 10.27 -5.16
CA LEU A 179 -7.65 9.15 -4.22
C LEU A 179 -6.56 9.38 -3.18
N CYS A 180 -6.88 9.21 -1.91
CA CYS A 180 -5.90 9.27 -0.83
C CYS A 180 -6.12 8.20 0.24
N ASN A 181 -5.06 7.88 0.96
CA ASN A 181 -5.12 6.98 2.13
C ASN A 181 -5.60 7.72 3.39
N GLU A 182 -5.78 7.02 4.49
CA GLU A 182 -6.10 7.54 5.84
C GLU A 182 -5.21 8.74 6.24
N ASN A 183 -3.93 8.74 5.86
CA ASN A 183 -2.96 9.80 6.16
C ASN A 183 -2.99 10.96 5.15
N SER A 184 -3.99 11.00 4.27
CA SER A 184 -4.15 12.00 3.19
C SER A 184 -3.04 12.01 2.15
N GLN A 185 -2.29 10.93 2.02
CA GLN A 185 -1.27 10.77 0.97
C GLN A 185 -1.96 10.37 -0.34
N LYS A 186 -1.57 11.00 -1.46
CA LYS A 186 -2.14 10.74 -2.79
C LYS A 186 -1.82 9.30 -3.23
N LEU A 187 -2.87 8.55 -3.59
CA LEU A 187 -2.78 7.19 -4.14
C LEU A 187 -2.98 7.18 -5.66
N GLY A 188 -3.67 8.19 -6.20
CA GLY A 188 -4.00 8.29 -7.62
C GLY A 188 -5.09 9.31 -7.87
N LYS A 189 -5.69 9.26 -9.06
CA LYS A 189 -6.80 10.15 -9.43
C LYS A 189 -7.74 9.45 -10.41
N LEU A 190 -9.01 9.77 -10.31
CA LEU A 190 -10.06 9.37 -11.24
C LEU A 190 -10.56 10.60 -12.01
N ASP A 191 -11.02 10.39 -13.23
CA ASP A 191 -11.69 11.42 -14.02
C ASP A 191 -13.14 11.66 -13.54
N TYR A 192 -13.82 12.60 -14.20
CA TYR A 192 -15.23 12.93 -13.96
C TYR A 192 -16.19 11.73 -14.13
N GLN A 193 -15.78 10.74 -14.92
CA GLN A 193 -16.54 9.52 -15.20
C GLN A 193 -16.11 8.36 -14.28
N GLY A 194 -15.20 8.58 -13.34
CA GLY A 194 -14.70 7.56 -12.42
C GLY A 194 -13.69 6.59 -13.04
N ASN A 195 -13.09 6.91 -14.19
CA ASN A 195 -12.01 6.12 -14.78
C ASN A 195 -10.66 6.53 -14.20
N ILE A 196 -9.73 5.58 -14.07
CA ILE A 196 -8.37 5.87 -13.59
C ILE A 196 -7.66 6.83 -14.55
N LEU A 197 -7.16 7.94 -14.02
CA LEU A 197 -6.20 8.79 -14.71
C LEU A 197 -4.81 8.26 -14.37
N ASN A 198 -4.09 7.79 -15.39
CA ASN A 198 -2.67 7.48 -15.30
C ASN A 198 -1.86 8.79 -15.18
N GLU A 199 -2.05 9.51 -14.08
CA GLU A 199 -1.09 10.50 -13.64
C GLU A 199 0.04 9.71 -12.99
N SER A 200 1.18 9.61 -13.67
CA SER A 200 2.45 9.24 -13.05
C SER A 200 2.54 10.00 -11.73
N ILE A 201 2.70 9.29 -10.62
CA ILE A 201 2.74 9.85 -9.27
C ILE A 201 3.88 10.88 -9.27
N GLU A 202 3.54 12.15 -9.45
CA GLU A 202 4.47 13.25 -9.26
C GLU A 202 4.74 13.29 -7.76
N HIS A 203 5.83 12.63 -7.36
CA HIS A 203 6.42 12.84 -6.05
C HIS A 203 6.81 14.31 -5.98
N GLN A 204 6.10 15.08 -5.15
CA GLN A 204 6.60 16.37 -4.72
C GLN A 204 7.89 16.10 -3.95
N ILE A 205 9.00 16.60 -4.51
CA ILE A 205 10.33 16.65 -3.90
C ILE A 205 10.28 17.54 -2.67
#